data_AF-A0A482R733-F1
#
_entry.id   AF-A0A482R733-F1
#
_cell.length_a   1.000
_cell.length_b   1.000
_cell.length_c   1.000
_cell.angle_alpha   90.00
_cell.angle_beta   90.00
_cell.angle_gamma   90.00
#
_symmetry.space_group_name_H-M   'P 1'
#
loop_
_entity.id
_entity.type
_entity.pdbx_description
1 polymer ?
#
loop_
_entity_poly.entity_id
_entity_poly.type
_entity_poly.pdbx_seq_one_letter_code
_entity_poly.pdbx_strand_id
1 'polypeptide(L)'
;MMDESTRADAQTEDLRQRVEDKQAKCEQIVTAFTAFKSEMAGSAVNSHTGRPIPHVTLARFITVERDKDEEVARVQLKHIHLQSQVTKLEEALKKREQVADGLAMIDFEQLKIENSTLNEKIEDRNDEIAKLRKKATVAVQALTHVREKLHFVSGEASRLSSEVTGVDMEVAEQRSMLAVSKKTRERIRVENDRARHAQGFVNVDRLAIDFERRKRDVMGMREAIHDMKARYAALADFAGMRATTKPVSTPGLARLTSTAAVAKR
;
A
#
# COMPACT_ATOMS: atom_id res chain seq x y z
N MET A 1 53.38 35.77 -42.51
CA MET A 1 54.10 35.71 -41.20
C MET A 1 55.54 36.19 -41.31
N MET A 2 56.37 35.70 -42.24
CA MET A 2 57.75 36.20 -42.39
C MET A 2 57.83 37.71 -42.73
N ASP A 3 56.91 38.23 -43.56
CA ASP A 3 56.91 39.64 -44.03
C ASP A 3 56.48 40.67 -42.98
N GLU A 4 55.73 40.24 -41.96
CA GLU A 4 55.21 41.12 -40.91
C GLU A 4 56.24 41.29 -39.77
N SER A 5 57.00 40.22 -39.48
CA SER A 5 58.16 40.27 -38.58
C SER A 5 59.27 41.12 -39.18
N THR A 6 59.64 40.92 -40.44
CA THR A 6 60.71 41.69 -41.10
C THR A 6 60.39 43.18 -41.17
N ARG A 7 59.10 43.53 -41.36
CA ARG A 7 58.64 44.93 -41.34
C ARG A 7 58.67 45.54 -39.95
N ALA A 8 58.29 44.79 -38.92
CA ALA A 8 58.40 45.22 -37.52
C ALA A 8 59.87 45.42 -37.12
N ASP A 9 60.75 44.50 -37.53
CA ASP A 9 62.18 44.57 -37.26
C ASP A 9 62.82 45.80 -37.94
N ALA A 10 62.49 46.05 -39.21
CA ALA A 10 62.95 47.25 -39.92
C ALA A 10 62.46 48.56 -39.27
N GLN A 11 61.22 48.59 -38.76
CA GLN A 11 60.71 49.74 -38.02
C GLN A 11 61.41 49.93 -36.67
N THR A 12 61.73 48.85 -35.95
CA THR A 12 62.50 48.97 -34.70
C THR A 12 63.90 49.52 -34.94
N GLU A 13 64.54 49.14 -36.05
CA GLU A 13 65.88 49.61 -36.39
C GLU A 13 65.88 51.09 -36.81
N ASP A 14 64.90 51.54 -37.59
CA ASP A 14 64.71 52.97 -37.89
C ASP A 14 64.52 53.80 -36.62
N LEU A 15 63.69 53.32 -35.69
CA LEU A 15 63.47 54.00 -34.41
C LEU A 15 64.72 54.05 -33.55
N ARG A 16 65.55 52.99 -33.55
CA ARG A 16 66.85 52.98 -32.85
C ARG A 16 67.80 54.02 -33.44
N GLN A 17 67.94 54.05 -34.76
CA GLN A 17 68.80 55.03 -35.43
C GLN A 17 68.38 56.46 -35.09
N ARG A 18 67.06 56.73 -35.09
CA ARG A 18 66.52 58.05 -34.73
C ARG A 18 66.77 58.43 -33.27
N VAL A 19 66.84 57.45 -32.36
CA VAL A 19 67.19 57.69 -30.96
C VAL A 19 68.67 58.02 -30.85
N GLU A 20 69.53 57.26 -31.51
CA GLU A 20 70.98 57.48 -31.51
C GLU A 20 71.35 58.85 -32.09
N ASP A 21 70.77 59.22 -33.25
CA ASP A 21 70.98 60.52 -33.87
C ASP A 21 70.57 61.69 -32.95
N LYS A 22 69.48 61.51 -32.19
CA LYS A 22 69.02 62.52 -31.23
C LYS A 22 69.93 62.58 -30.00
N GLN A 23 70.39 61.43 -29.51
CA GLN A 23 71.35 61.37 -28.40
C GLN A 23 72.65 62.09 -28.76
N ALA A 24 73.20 61.80 -29.94
CA ALA A 24 74.40 62.47 -30.45
C ALA A 24 74.22 64.00 -30.52
N LYS A 25 73.07 64.49 -31.02
CA LYS A 25 72.75 65.92 -31.04
C LYS A 25 72.63 66.51 -29.63
N CYS A 26 71.99 65.80 -28.70
CA CYS A 26 71.89 66.24 -27.31
C CYS A 26 73.28 66.35 -26.66
N GLU A 27 74.16 65.37 -26.86
CA GLU A 27 75.53 65.38 -26.35
C GLU A 27 76.34 66.56 -26.90
N GLN A 28 76.21 66.83 -28.21
CA GLN A 28 76.84 68.01 -28.84
C GLN A 28 76.35 69.32 -28.21
N ILE A 29 75.03 69.46 -28.00
CA ILE A 29 74.44 70.66 -27.39
C ILE A 29 74.91 70.81 -25.94
N VAL A 30 74.92 69.73 -25.16
CA VAL A 30 75.38 69.74 -23.76
C VAL A 30 76.86 70.13 -23.68
N THR A 31 77.69 69.60 -24.58
CA THR A 31 79.12 69.92 -24.63
C THR A 31 79.35 71.39 -25.02
N ALA A 32 78.63 71.88 -26.03
CA ALA A 32 78.71 73.29 -26.44
C ALA A 32 78.24 74.24 -25.32
N PHE A 33 77.14 73.89 -24.64
CA PHE A 33 76.57 74.68 -23.55
C PHE A 33 77.47 74.70 -22.31
N THR A 34 78.08 73.57 -21.95
CA THR A 34 79.02 73.49 -20.82
C THR A 34 80.31 74.27 -21.09
N ALA A 35 80.82 74.24 -22.32
CA ALA A 35 81.93 75.08 -22.75
C ALA A 35 81.59 76.58 -22.65
N PHE A 36 80.43 76.98 -23.17
CA PHE A 36 79.94 78.36 -23.07
C PHE A 36 79.76 78.82 -21.61
N LYS A 37 79.15 77.99 -20.75
CA LYS A 37 79.03 78.27 -19.31
C LYS A 37 80.41 78.48 -18.66
N SER A 38 81.40 77.67 -19.02
CA SER A 38 82.75 77.74 -18.46
C SER A 38 83.48 79.02 -18.88
N GLU A 39 83.34 79.44 -20.13
CA GLU A 39 83.92 80.68 -20.66
C GLU A 39 83.31 81.93 -20.00
N MET A 40 81.98 81.97 -19.89
CA MET A 40 81.26 83.05 -19.21
C MET A 40 81.61 83.13 -17.72
N ALA A 41 81.68 81.99 -17.04
CA ALA A 41 82.03 81.94 -15.63
C ALA A 41 83.51 82.29 -15.36
N GLY A 42 84.41 82.00 -16.31
CA GLY A 42 85.81 82.42 -16.25
C GLY A 42 86.00 83.94 -16.37
N SER A 43 85.08 84.61 -17.07
CA SER A 43 85.05 86.08 -17.22
C SER A 43 84.30 86.78 -16.08
N ALA A 44 83.70 86.03 -15.15
CA ALA A 44 82.89 86.57 -14.07
C ALA A 44 83.74 87.03 -12.87
N VAL A 45 83.28 88.12 -12.23
CA VAL A 45 83.88 88.67 -11.01
C VAL A 45 82.97 88.42 -9.80
N ASN A 46 83.59 88.20 -8.64
CA ASN A 46 82.88 87.95 -7.41
C ASN A 46 82.20 89.24 -6.91
N SER A 47 80.88 89.20 -6.71
CA SER A 47 80.06 90.35 -6.29
C SER A 47 80.50 90.99 -4.96
N HIS A 48 81.18 90.26 -4.08
CA HIS A 48 81.58 90.74 -2.75
C HIS A 48 83.05 91.21 -2.69
N THR A 49 83.91 90.70 -3.56
CA THR A 49 85.37 90.99 -3.53
C THR A 49 85.88 91.69 -4.79
N GLY A 50 85.07 91.77 -5.86
CA GLY A 50 85.42 92.37 -7.16
C GLY A 50 86.51 91.62 -7.92
N ARG A 51 87.02 90.51 -7.38
CA ARG A 51 88.11 89.73 -7.98
C ARG A 51 87.57 88.63 -8.90
N PRO A 52 88.30 88.27 -9.97
CA PRO A 52 87.96 87.12 -10.80
C PRO A 52 87.87 85.83 -9.97
N ILE A 53 86.95 84.94 -10.34
CA ILE A 53 86.80 83.65 -9.66
C ILE A 53 88.02 82.77 -9.99
N PRO A 54 88.70 82.18 -8.97
CA PRO A 54 89.81 81.27 -9.24
C PRO A 54 89.38 80.06 -10.07
N HIS A 55 90.17 79.72 -11.09
CA HIS A 55 89.89 78.60 -12.00
C HIS A 55 89.67 77.27 -11.28
N VAL A 56 90.36 77.04 -10.16
CA VAL A 56 90.20 75.85 -9.31
C VAL A 56 88.80 75.78 -8.68
N THR A 57 88.26 76.90 -8.23
CA THR A 57 86.92 77.00 -7.63
C THR A 57 85.84 76.80 -8.69
N LEU A 58 86.06 77.34 -9.90
CA LEU A 58 85.16 77.17 -11.04
C LEU A 58 85.10 75.70 -11.49
N ALA A 59 86.24 75.04 -11.63
CA ALA A 59 86.32 73.62 -11.97
C ALA A 59 85.55 72.76 -10.95
N ARG A 60 85.68 73.07 -9.65
CA ARG A 60 84.93 72.40 -8.58
C ARG A 60 83.41 72.61 -8.70
N PHE A 61 82.95 73.80 -9.08
CA PHE A 61 81.52 74.03 -9.28
C PHE A 61 80.97 73.26 -10.49
N ILE A 62 81.73 73.20 -11.58
CA ILE A 62 81.36 72.41 -12.77
C ILE A 62 81.24 70.92 -12.43
N THR A 63 82.18 70.36 -11.66
CA THR A 63 82.11 68.96 -11.24
C THR A 63 80.91 68.70 -10.33
N VAL A 64 80.64 69.59 -9.36
CA VAL A 64 79.48 69.44 -8.45
C VAL A 64 78.15 69.56 -9.20
N GLU A 65 78.04 70.50 -10.15
CA GLU A 65 76.86 70.65 -11.00
C GLU A 65 76.62 69.36 -11.82
N ARG A 66 77.68 68.83 -12.44
CA ARG A 66 77.62 67.57 -13.20
C ARG A 66 77.17 66.40 -12.33
N ASP A 67 77.76 66.21 -11.15
CA ASP A 67 77.39 65.13 -10.22
C ASP A 67 75.91 65.22 -9.83
N LYS A 68 75.40 66.45 -9.64
CA LYS A 68 73.99 66.70 -9.33
C LYS A 68 73.07 66.43 -10.51
N ASP A 69 73.46 66.80 -11.73
CA ASP A 69 72.70 66.49 -12.94
C ASP A 69 72.59 64.96 -13.15
N GLU A 70 73.69 64.23 -12.92
CA GLU A 70 73.69 62.76 -12.96
C GLU A 70 72.81 62.13 -11.87
N GLU A 71 72.76 62.73 -10.68
CA GLU A 71 71.85 62.32 -9.59
C GLU A 71 70.37 62.56 -9.97
N VAL A 72 70.05 63.74 -10.51
CA VAL A 72 68.69 64.09 -10.95
C VAL A 72 68.22 63.17 -12.06
N ALA A 73 69.05 62.93 -13.09
CA ALA A 73 68.71 62.03 -14.18
C ALA A 73 68.40 60.61 -13.69
N ARG A 74 69.19 60.10 -12.74
CA ARG A 74 68.98 58.78 -12.11
C ARG A 74 67.66 58.70 -11.34
N VAL A 75 67.33 59.73 -10.56
CA VAL A 75 66.08 59.80 -9.81
C VAL A 75 64.88 59.91 -10.76
N GLN A 76 64.97 60.71 -11.82
CA GLN A 76 63.93 60.84 -12.84
C GLN A 76 63.66 59.52 -13.56
N LEU A 77 64.71 58.80 -13.97
CA LEU A 77 64.56 57.47 -14.57
C LEU A 77 63.87 56.50 -13.61
N LYS A 78 64.27 56.50 -12.33
CA LYS A 78 63.62 55.67 -11.31
C LYS A 78 62.15 56.07 -11.12
N HIS A 79 61.83 57.36 -11.13
CA HIS A 79 60.46 57.85 -11.04
C HIS A 79 59.61 57.39 -12.21
N ILE A 80 60.08 57.56 -13.46
CA ILE A 80 59.39 57.10 -14.67
C ILE A 80 59.18 55.58 -14.61
N HIS A 81 60.20 54.83 -14.19
CA HIS A 81 60.10 53.38 -14.05
C HIS A 81 59.04 52.96 -13.03
N LEU A 82 59.06 53.56 -11.84
CA LEU A 82 58.07 53.30 -10.79
C LEU A 82 56.67 53.70 -11.21
N GLN A 83 56.50 54.84 -11.89
CA GLN A 83 55.21 55.27 -12.41
C GLN A 83 54.66 54.26 -13.42
N SER A 84 55.50 53.75 -14.33
CA SER A 84 55.11 52.69 -15.27
C SER A 84 54.78 51.37 -14.56
N GLN A 85 55.45 51.04 -13.46
CA GLN A 85 55.10 49.86 -12.66
C GLN A 85 53.75 50.03 -11.97
N VAL A 86 53.49 51.20 -11.38
CA VAL A 86 52.22 51.51 -10.72
C VAL A 86 51.07 51.38 -11.71
N THR A 87 51.16 52.00 -12.88
CA THR A 87 50.09 51.91 -13.88
C THR A 87 49.84 50.47 -14.34
N LYS A 88 50.91 49.68 -14.54
CA LYS A 88 50.79 48.24 -14.88
C LYS A 88 50.10 47.45 -13.77
N LEU A 89 50.44 47.71 -12.51
CA LEU A 89 49.84 47.03 -11.36
C LEU A 89 48.37 47.43 -11.19
N GLU A 90 48.03 48.71 -11.38
CA GLU A 90 46.65 49.20 -11.34
C GLU A 90 45.79 48.58 -12.45
N GLU A 91 46.32 48.48 -13.68
CA GLU A 91 45.62 47.80 -14.78
C GLU A 91 45.41 46.31 -14.50
N ALA A 92 46.42 45.64 -13.93
CA ALA A 92 46.30 44.24 -13.55
C ALA A 92 45.29 44.03 -12.41
N LEU A 93 45.27 44.92 -11.42
CA LEU A 93 44.31 44.91 -10.33
C LEU A 93 42.89 45.08 -10.86
N LYS A 94 42.65 46.09 -11.70
CA LYS A 94 41.35 46.36 -12.31
C LYS A 94 40.81 45.18 -13.10
N LYS A 95 41.66 44.49 -13.87
CA LYS A 95 41.28 43.27 -14.60
C LYS A 95 40.86 42.14 -13.65
N ARG A 96 41.58 41.97 -12.53
CA ARG A 96 41.22 40.97 -11.51
C ARG A 96 39.90 41.29 -10.82
N GLU A 97 39.67 42.55 -10.45
CA GLU A 97 38.44 42.99 -9.80
C GLU A 97 37.22 42.78 -10.70
N GLN A 98 37.30 43.13 -11.99
CA GLN A 98 36.20 42.90 -12.94
C GLN A 98 35.84 41.42 -13.08
N VAL A 99 36.82 40.51 -13.04
CA VAL A 99 36.58 39.07 -13.12
C VAL A 99 35.98 38.55 -11.81
N ALA A 100 36.44 39.02 -10.66
CA ALA A 100 35.92 38.63 -9.35
C ALA A 100 34.45 39.06 -9.18
N ASP A 101 34.12 40.28 -9.61
CA ASP A 101 32.76 40.83 -9.54
C ASP A 101 31.81 40.11 -10.50
N GLY A 102 32.30 39.77 -11.71
CA GLY A 102 31.56 38.94 -12.67
C GLY A 102 31.30 37.52 -12.16
N LEU A 103 32.28 36.88 -11.51
CA LEU A 103 32.11 35.55 -10.92
C LEU A 103 31.09 35.58 -9.78
N ALA A 104 31.19 36.56 -8.87
CA ALA A 104 30.24 36.72 -7.78
C ALA A 104 28.80 36.97 -8.29
N MET A 105 28.65 37.72 -9.39
CA MET A 105 27.35 37.93 -10.04
C MET A 105 26.77 36.63 -10.58
N ILE A 106 27.58 35.81 -11.27
CA ILE A 106 27.15 34.52 -11.83
C ILE A 106 26.70 33.57 -10.72
N ASP A 107 27.49 33.45 -9.65
CA ASP A 107 27.15 32.58 -8.51
C ASP A 107 25.84 33.04 -7.84
N PHE A 108 25.63 34.35 -7.71
CA PHE A 108 24.40 34.91 -7.16
C PHE A 108 23.18 34.66 -8.06
N GLU A 109 23.32 34.84 -9.37
CA GLU A 109 22.27 34.54 -10.34
C GLU A 109 21.94 33.05 -10.36
N GLN A 110 22.94 32.17 -10.25
CA GLN A 110 22.74 30.74 -10.16
C GLN A 110 21.95 30.36 -8.90
N LEU A 111 22.33 30.88 -7.72
CA LEU A 111 21.58 30.68 -6.49
C LEU A 111 20.12 31.13 -6.61
N LYS A 112 19.87 32.23 -7.33
CA LYS A 112 18.51 32.72 -7.58
C LYS A 112 17.71 31.77 -8.46
N ILE A 113 18.31 31.23 -9.51
CA ILE A 113 17.68 30.22 -10.39
C ILE A 113 17.36 28.96 -9.57
N GLU A 114 18.34 28.44 -8.82
CA GLU A 114 18.16 27.25 -7.99
C GLU A 114 17.05 27.43 -6.95
N ASN A 115 17.01 28.59 -6.26
CA ASN A 115 15.96 28.89 -5.30
C ASN A 115 14.58 28.93 -5.98
N SER A 116 14.47 29.55 -7.16
CA SER A 116 13.23 29.59 -7.94
C SER A 116 12.76 28.18 -8.32
N THR A 117 13.66 27.33 -8.84
CA THR A 117 13.34 25.95 -9.22
C THR A 117 12.95 25.09 -8.01
N LEU A 118 13.59 25.30 -6.85
CA LEU A 118 13.22 24.60 -5.62
C LEU A 118 11.85 25.05 -5.11
N ASN A 119 11.54 26.34 -5.18
CA ASN A 119 10.21 26.85 -4.82
C ASN A 119 9.11 26.29 -5.72
N GLU A 120 9.34 26.22 -7.03
CA GLU A 120 8.38 25.61 -7.97
C GLU A 120 8.11 24.14 -7.61
N LYS A 121 9.17 23.37 -7.29
CA LYS A 121 9.01 21.98 -6.81
C LYS A 121 8.24 21.90 -5.49
N ILE A 122 8.43 22.85 -4.57
CA ILE A 122 7.68 22.89 -3.31
C ILE A 122 6.20 23.16 -3.58
N GLU A 123 5.88 24.08 -4.48
CA GLU A 123 4.51 24.38 -4.90
C GLU A 123 3.84 23.16 -5.54
N ASP A 124 4.50 22.48 -6.48
CA ASP A 124 3.99 21.24 -7.10
C ASP A 124 3.67 20.16 -6.05
N ARG A 125 4.59 19.96 -5.09
CA ARG A 125 4.39 18.99 -4.01
C ARG A 125 3.26 19.40 -3.07
N ASN A 126 3.10 20.69 -2.78
CA ASN A 126 1.99 21.20 -1.98
C ASN A 126 0.64 20.96 -2.66
N ASP A 127 0.57 21.20 -3.96
CA ASP A 127 -0.62 20.91 -4.78
C ASP A 127 -0.96 19.42 -4.80
N GLU A 128 0.06 18.55 -4.91
CA GLU A 128 -0.13 17.11 -4.81
C GLU A 128 -0.65 16.70 -3.42
N ILE A 129 -0.09 17.25 -2.35
CA ILE A 129 -0.57 17.02 -0.98
C ILE A 129 -2.03 17.46 -0.84
N ALA A 130 -2.40 18.62 -1.37
CA ALA A 130 -3.78 19.10 -1.34
C ALA A 130 -4.73 18.14 -2.09
N LYS A 131 -4.33 17.66 -3.28
CA LYS A 131 -5.08 16.66 -4.06
C LYS A 131 -5.24 15.35 -3.27
N LEU A 132 -4.17 14.86 -2.62
CA LEU A 132 -4.21 13.64 -1.82
C LEU A 132 -5.09 13.78 -0.58
N ARG A 133 -5.02 14.92 0.12
CA ARG A 133 -5.93 15.22 1.25
C ARG A 133 -7.39 15.18 0.82
N LYS A 134 -7.73 15.78 -0.33
CA LYS A 134 -9.09 15.71 -0.88
C LYS A 134 -9.53 14.27 -1.17
N LYS A 135 -8.66 13.47 -1.81
CA LYS A 135 -8.93 12.04 -2.06
C LYS A 135 -9.14 11.26 -0.75
N ALA A 136 -8.32 11.52 0.27
CA ALA A 136 -8.45 10.88 1.58
C ALA A 136 -9.79 11.23 2.24
N THR A 137 -10.22 12.49 2.21
CA THR A 137 -11.54 12.90 2.74
C THR A 137 -12.68 12.17 2.03
N VAL A 138 -12.66 12.09 0.70
CA VAL A 138 -13.69 11.35 -0.05
C VAL A 138 -13.67 9.87 0.28
N ALA A 139 -12.49 9.26 0.41
CA ALA A 139 -12.36 7.85 0.79
C ALA A 139 -12.93 7.58 2.20
N VAL A 140 -12.68 8.47 3.16
CA VAL A 140 -13.25 8.37 4.51
C VAL A 140 -14.78 8.48 4.46
N GLN A 141 -15.34 9.41 3.70
CA GLN A 141 -16.79 9.52 3.52
C GLN A 141 -17.39 8.24 2.92
N ALA A 142 -16.79 7.71 1.85
CA ALA A 142 -17.21 6.46 1.24
C ALA A 142 -17.14 5.29 2.23
N LEU A 143 -16.06 5.20 3.02
CA LEU A 143 -15.91 4.17 4.05
C LEU A 143 -16.99 4.29 5.12
N THR A 144 -17.33 5.49 5.56
CA THR A 144 -18.42 5.74 6.51
C THR A 144 -19.76 5.25 5.96
N HIS A 145 -20.10 5.60 4.71
CA HIS A 145 -21.33 5.12 4.08
C HIS A 145 -21.39 3.59 3.96
N VAL A 146 -20.27 2.94 3.61
CA VAL A 146 -20.20 1.48 3.54
C VAL A 146 -20.36 0.86 4.92
N ARG A 147 -19.73 1.44 5.95
CA ARG A 147 -19.86 0.99 7.34
C ARG A 147 -21.29 1.08 7.86
N GLU A 148 -21.99 2.18 7.56
CA GLU A 148 -23.40 2.37 7.92
C GLU A 148 -24.30 1.34 7.23
N LYS A 149 -24.12 1.15 5.91
CA LYS A 149 -24.87 0.13 5.15
C LYS A 149 -24.61 -1.27 5.67
N LEU A 150 -23.35 -1.61 5.97
CA LEU A 150 -23.01 -2.91 6.54
C LEU A 150 -23.68 -3.12 7.91
N HIS A 151 -23.68 -2.09 8.76
CA HIS A 151 -24.33 -2.17 10.07
C HIS A 151 -25.84 -2.42 9.94
N PHE A 152 -26.50 -1.71 9.01
CA PHE A 152 -27.91 -1.90 8.71
C PHE A 152 -28.21 -3.33 8.22
N VAL A 153 -27.49 -3.79 7.19
CA VAL A 153 -27.68 -5.14 6.62
C VAL A 153 -27.38 -6.23 7.65
N SER A 154 -26.36 -6.05 8.49
CA SER A 154 -26.06 -6.98 9.58
C SER A 154 -27.19 -7.05 10.61
N GLY A 155 -27.82 -5.92 10.92
CA GLY A 155 -28.99 -5.87 11.79
C GLY A 155 -30.18 -6.61 11.19
N GLU A 156 -30.47 -6.40 9.89
CA GLU A 156 -31.51 -7.14 9.18
C GLU A 156 -31.24 -8.64 9.12
N ALA A 157 -30.01 -9.05 8.84
CA ALA A 157 -29.60 -10.46 8.83
C ALA A 157 -29.83 -11.11 10.20
N SER A 158 -29.47 -10.42 11.29
CA SER A 158 -29.72 -10.91 12.65
C SER A 158 -31.22 -11.01 12.95
N ARG A 159 -32.02 -10.04 12.51
CA ARG A 159 -33.48 -10.07 12.69
C ARG A 159 -34.09 -11.26 11.94
N LEU A 160 -33.73 -11.43 10.66
CA LEU A 160 -34.24 -12.51 9.83
C LEU A 160 -33.79 -13.88 10.35
N SER A 161 -32.55 -13.98 10.84
CA SER A 161 -32.08 -15.20 11.50
C SER A 161 -32.92 -15.56 12.72
N SER A 162 -33.30 -14.58 13.55
CA SER A 162 -34.20 -14.79 14.69
C SER A 162 -35.59 -15.25 14.24
N GLU A 163 -36.13 -14.62 13.18
CA GLU A 163 -37.43 -14.97 12.60
C GLU A 163 -37.44 -16.43 12.08
N VAL A 164 -36.39 -16.83 11.36
CA VAL A 164 -36.22 -18.22 10.89
C VAL A 164 -36.17 -19.19 12.07
N THR A 165 -35.40 -18.88 13.12
CA THR A 165 -35.36 -19.75 14.31
C THR A 165 -36.71 -19.86 15.02
N GLY A 166 -37.49 -18.78 15.06
CA GLY A 166 -38.84 -18.78 15.60
C GLY A 166 -39.78 -19.69 14.80
N VAL A 167 -39.78 -19.55 13.48
CA VAL A 167 -40.57 -20.41 12.58
C VAL A 167 -40.15 -21.87 12.67
N ASP A 168 -38.85 -22.17 12.77
CA ASP A 168 -38.36 -23.54 12.95
C ASP A 168 -38.85 -24.15 14.27
N MET A 169 -38.91 -23.37 15.35
CA MET A 169 -39.49 -23.80 16.63
C MET A 169 -40.99 -24.09 16.50
N GLU A 170 -41.75 -23.19 15.87
CA GLU A 170 -43.18 -23.40 15.61
C GLU A 170 -43.43 -24.66 14.79
N VAL A 171 -42.65 -24.86 13.71
CA VAL A 171 -42.73 -26.07 12.88
C VAL A 171 -42.41 -27.32 13.69
N ALA A 172 -41.40 -27.28 14.56
CA ALA A 172 -41.06 -28.39 15.43
C ALA A 172 -42.20 -28.73 16.42
N GLU A 173 -42.85 -27.71 17.00
CA GLU A 173 -44.00 -27.86 17.87
C GLU A 173 -45.19 -28.48 17.13
N GLN A 174 -45.55 -27.94 15.96
CA GLN A 174 -46.63 -28.46 15.12
C GLN A 174 -46.37 -29.92 14.71
N ARG A 175 -45.12 -30.28 14.38
CA ARG A 175 -44.72 -31.67 14.10
C ARG A 175 -44.92 -32.58 15.31
N SER A 176 -44.58 -32.12 16.51
CA SER A 176 -44.78 -32.85 17.77
C SER A 176 -46.28 -33.07 18.05
N MET A 177 -47.10 -32.02 17.95
CA MET A 177 -48.55 -32.11 18.11
C MET A 177 -49.19 -33.07 17.10
N LEU A 178 -48.77 -33.01 15.84
CA LEU A 178 -49.23 -33.93 14.80
C LEU A 178 -48.85 -35.38 15.14
N ALA A 179 -47.65 -35.63 15.66
CA ALA A 179 -47.21 -36.96 16.08
C ALA A 179 -48.09 -37.51 17.22
N VAL A 180 -48.41 -36.68 18.22
CA VAL A 180 -49.31 -37.03 19.32
C VAL A 180 -50.71 -37.34 18.80
N SER A 181 -51.27 -36.46 17.96
CA SER A 181 -52.60 -36.65 17.35
C SER A 181 -52.68 -37.91 16.48
N LYS A 182 -51.63 -38.22 15.71
CA LYS A 182 -51.54 -39.49 14.98
C LYS A 182 -51.54 -40.71 15.92
N LYS A 183 -50.82 -40.64 17.04
CA LYS A 183 -50.76 -41.71 18.04
C LYS A 183 -52.12 -41.92 18.73
N THR A 184 -52.83 -40.85 19.10
CA THR A 184 -54.16 -40.95 19.69
C THR A 184 -55.18 -41.50 18.70
N ARG A 185 -55.15 -41.04 17.44
CA ARG A 185 -55.97 -41.59 16.36
C ARG A 185 -55.74 -43.08 16.18
N GLU A 186 -54.48 -43.51 16.14
CA GLU A 186 -54.14 -44.93 15.97
C GLU A 186 -54.60 -45.77 17.18
N ARG A 187 -54.44 -45.25 18.40
CA ARG A 187 -54.99 -45.91 19.60
C ARG A 187 -56.50 -46.11 19.50
N ILE A 188 -57.25 -45.05 19.18
CA ILE A 188 -58.71 -45.11 19.04
C ILE A 188 -59.10 -46.07 17.93
N ARG A 189 -58.37 -46.08 16.80
CA ARG A 189 -58.62 -47.02 15.70
C ARG A 189 -58.47 -48.46 16.17
N VAL A 190 -57.36 -48.79 16.85
CA VAL A 190 -57.12 -50.13 17.40
C VAL A 190 -58.19 -50.51 18.45
N GLU A 191 -58.58 -49.59 19.33
CA GLU A 191 -59.67 -49.81 20.29
C GLU A 191 -61.02 -50.03 19.61
N ASN A 192 -61.33 -49.27 18.55
CA ASN A 192 -62.55 -49.43 17.77
C ASN A 192 -62.58 -50.79 17.05
N ASP A 193 -61.48 -51.18 16.43
CA ASP A 193 -61.34 -52.49 15.78
C ASP A 193 -61.49 -53.63 16.81
N ARG A 194 -60.88 -53.51 17.99
CA ARG A 194 -61.07 -54.45 19.11
C ARG A 194 -62.52 -54.51 19.58
N ALA A 195 -63.18 -53.36 19.76
CA ALA A 195 -64.58 -53.28 20.17
C ALA A 195 -65.50 -53.92 19.12
N ARG A 196 -65.25 -53.67 17.84
CA ARG A 196 -65.96 -54.32 16.72
C ARG A 196 -65.77 -55.84 16.74
N HIS A 197 -64.55 -56.33 16.99
CA HIS A 197 -64.29 -57.76 17.14
C HIS A 197 -64.96 -58.36 18.39
N ALA A 198 -64.93 -57.67 19.52
CA ALA A 198 -65.55 -58.11 20.78
C ALA A 198 -67.08 -58.12 20.71
N GLN A 199 -67.69 -57.18 19.98
CA GLN A 199 -69.12 -57.17 19.67
C GLN A 199 -69.53 -58.30 18.72
N GLY A 200 -68.57 -59.05 18.14
CA GLY A 200 -68.82 -60.26 17.36
C GLY A 200 -69.95 -60.09 16.33
N PHE A 201 -70.91 -61.02 16.35
CA PHE A 201 -72.05 -61.04 15.44
C PHE A 201 -73.25 -60.21 15.90
N VAL A 202 -73.13 -59.44 16.98
CA VAL A 202 -74.24 -58.67 17.56
C VAL A 202 -74.78 -57.61 16.58
N ASN A 203 -73.97 -57.18 15.62
CA ASN A 203 -74.40 -56.25 14.57
C ASN A 203 -74.94 -56.93 13.30
N VAL A 204 -75.01 -58.28 13.26
CA VAL A 204 -75.54 -59.04 12.12
C VAL A 204 -76.63 -59.99 12.63
N ASP A 205 -77.86 -59.47 12.65
CA ASP A 205 -79.05 -60.17 13.18
C ASP A 205 -79.21 -61.58 12.60
N ARG A 206 -78.88 -61.78 11.31
CA ARG A 206 -78.96 -63.11 10.67
C ARG A 206 -78.06 -64.15 11.33
N LEU A 207 -76.84 -63.78 11.72
CA LEU A 207 -75.91 -64.73 12.32
C LEU A 207 -76.21 -64.97 13.80
N ALA A 208 -76.74 -63.97 14.50
CA ALA A 208 -77.27 -64.13 15.85
C ALA A 208 -78.44 -65.12 15.89
N ILE A 209 -79.41 -64.97 14.97
CA ILE A 209 -80.56 -65.87 14.83
C ILE A 209 -80.11 -67.30 14.48
N ASP A 210 -79.15 -67.45 13.57
CA ASP A 210 -78.65 -68.77 13.17
C ASP A 210 -77.88 -69.47 14.30
N PHE A 211 -77.14 -68.70 15.10
CA PHE A 211 -76.49 -69.20 16.32
C PHE A 211 -77.51 -69.66 17.36
N GLU A 212 -78.57 -68.90 17.60
CA GLU A 212 -79.65 -69.31 18.51
C GLU A 212 -80.40 -70.54 18.02
N ARG A 213 -80.63 -70.66 16.71
CA ARG A 213 -81.23 -71.84 16.10
C ARG A 213 -80.34 -73.07 16.30
N ARG A 214 -79.06 -72.96 15.96
CA ARG A 214 -78.10 -74.06 16.12
C ARG A 214 -77.90 -74.45 17.60
N LYS A 215 -77.95 -73.48 18.53
CA LYS A 215 -77.95 -73.76 19.97
C LYS A 215 -79.16 -74.58 20.39
N ARG A 216 -80.36 -74.25 19.90
CA ARG A 216 -81.58 -75.05 20.14
C ARG A 216 -81.46 -76.46 19.56
N ASP A 217 -80.97 -76.58 18.33
CA ASP A 217 -80.77 -77.88 17.69
C ASP A 217 -79.80 -78.77 18.48
N VAL A 218 -78.70 -78.19 19.00
CA VAL A 218 -77.74 -78.91 19.84
C VAL A 218 -78.34 -79.34 21.18
N MET A 219 -79.19 -78.51 21.80
CA MET A 219 -79.90 -78.90 23.02
C MET A 219 -80.88 -80.06 22.74
N GLY A 220 -81.65 -79.97 21.65
CA GLY A 220 -82.54 -81.05 21.24
C GLY A 220 -81.80 -82.36 20.91
N MET A 221 -80.63 -82.29 20.26
CA MET A 221 -79.79 -83.48 20.07
C MET A 221 -79.24 -84.06 21.37
N ARG A 222 -78.91 -83.21 22.36
CA ARG A 222 -78.48 -83.69 23.69
C ARG A 222 -79.62 -84.39 24.43
N GLU A 223 -80.82 -83.85 24.36
CA GLU A 223 -82.02 -84.49 24.90
C GLU A 223 -82.31 -85.82 24.18
N ALA A 224 -82.22 -85.86 22.86
CA ALA A 224 -82.38 -87.10 22.11
C ALA A 224 -81.30 -88.15 22.46
N ILE A 225 -80.05 -87.74 22.71
CA ILE A 225 -79.00 -88.64 23.21
C ILE A 225 -79.36 -89.14 24.62
N HIS A 226 -79.88 -88.26 25.48
CA HIS A 226 -80.32 -88.64 26.81
C HIS A 226 -81.47 -89.65 26.75
N ASP A 227 -82.47 -89.41 25.91
CA ASP A 227 -83.60 -90.31 25.69
C ASP A 227 -83.18 -91.64 25.07
N MET A 228 -82.25 -91.62 24.10
CA MET A 228 -81.70 -92.85 23.53
C MET A 228 -80.90 -93.65 24.55
N LYS A 229 -80.15 -92.99 25.45
CA LYS A 229 -79.47 -93.66 26.57
C LYS A 229 -80.48 -94.24 27.56
N ALA A 230 -81.55 -93.52 27.87
CA ALA A 230 -82.63 -94.00 28.73
C ALA A 230 -83.37 -95.21 28.11
N ARG A 231 -83.63 -95.19 26.79
CA ARG A 231 -84.21 -96.32 26.05
C ARG A 231 -83.27 -97.51 25.98
N TYR A 232 -81.96 -97.28 25.80
CA TYR A 232 -80.97 -98.36 25.82
C TYR A 232 -80.86 -99.01 27.20
N ALA A 233 -80.96 -98.22 28.28
CA ALA A 233 -81.04 -98.73 29.65
C ALA A 233 -82.32 -99.57 29.86
N ALA A 234 -83.48 -99.10 29.39
CA ALA A 234 -84.74 -99.84 29.48
C ALA A 234 -84.75 -101.14 28.64
N LEU A 235 -84.11 -101.17 27.47
CA LEU A 235 -83.94 -102.37 26.65
C LEU A 235 -82.89 -103.34 27.21
N ALA A 236 -81.84 -102.83 27.87
CA ALA A 236 -80.89 -103.64 28.61
C ALA A 236 -81.53 -104.33 29.83
N ASP A 237 -82.46 -103.65 30.51
CA ASP A 237 -83.24 -104.22 31.62
C ASP A 237 -84.33 -105.21 31.14
N PHE A 238 -84.87 -105.06 29.92
CA PHE A 238 -85.87 -105.97 29.35
C PHE A 238 -85.26 -107.22 28.67
N ALA A 239 -84.02 -107.15 28.16
CA ALA A 239 -83.32 -108.27 27.53
C ALA A 239 -82.63 -109.24 28.52
N GLY A 240 -82.67 -108.96 29.82
CA GLY A 240 -82.04 -109.78 30.88
C GLY A 240 -82.82 -111.05 31.29
N MET A 241 -83.99 -111.34 30.72
CA MET A 241 -84.92 -112.35 31.28
C MET A 241 -85.43 -113.40 30.27
N ARG A 242 -84.58 -113.94 29.37
CA ARG A 242 -84.70 -115.32 28.82
C ARG A 242 -83.51 -115.71 27.92
N ALA A 243 -82.82 -116.78 28.34
CA ALA A 243 -81.92 -117.68 27.59
C ALA A 243 -80.57 -117.15 27.02
N THR A 244 -79.51 -117.49 27.77
CA THR A 244 -78.27 -118.16 27.32
C THR A 244 -77.64 -117.82 25.97
N THR A 245 -76.40 -117.28 25.97
CA THR A 245 -75.20 -117.83 25.29
C THR A 245 -73.99 -116.86 25.43
N LYS A 246 -72.85 -117.40 25.87
CA LYS A 246 -71.48 -116.85 25.72
C LYS A 246 -70.91 -117.35 24.36
N PRO A 247 -69.70 -116.98 23.86
CA PRO A 247 -68.78 -115.85 24.14
C PRO A 247 -68.14 -115.21 22.85
N VAL A 248 -67.15 -114.31 23.04
CA VAL A 248 -65.89 -114.13 22.24
C VAL A 248 -65.70 -112.88 21.33
N SER A 249 -64.49 -112.31 21.50
CA SER A 249 -63.58 -111.53 20.61
C SER A 249 -63.77 -110.04 20.31
N THR A 250 -62.83 -109.25 20.87
CA THR A 250 -61.92 -108.26 20.24
C THR A 250 -61.90 -108.21 18.70
N PRO A 251 -61.63 -107.08 18.00
CA PRO A 251 -60.45 -106.19 18.15
C PRO A 251 -60.81 -104.67 18.01
N GLY A 252 -60.00 -103.68 18.40
CA GLY A 252 -58.71 -103.27 17.83
C GLY A 252 -58.89 -102.07 16.87
N LEU A 253 -57.88 -101.18 16.86
CA LEU A 253 -57.63 -99.99 16.02
C LEU A 253 -57.84 -98.66 16.77
N ALA A 254 -56.76 -98.03 17.22
CA ALA A 254 -55.90 -97.13 16.44
C ALA A 254 -56.55 -95.73 16.32
N ARG A 255 -55.86 -94.60 16.32
CA ARG A 255 -54.45 -94.28 16.16
C ARG A 255 -54.34 -92.79 16.52
N LEU A 256 -53.20 -92.42 17.10
CA LEU A 256 -52.36 -91.29 16.71
C LEU A 256 -52.99 -90.11 15.94
N THR A 257 -52.88 -88.90 16.51
CA THR A 257 -52.28 -87.69 15.90
C THR A 257 -51.90 -86.74 17.06
N SER A 258 -50.65 -86.40 17.37
CA SER A 258 -49.49 -85.96 16.60
C SER A 258 -49.71 -84.65 15.83
N THR A 259 -49.14 -83.59 16.43
CA THR A 259 -48.21 -82.61 15.84
C THR A 259 -48.69 -81.55 14.85
N ALA A 260 -48.47 -80.30 15.30
CA ALA A 260 -47.56 -79.29 14.73
C ALA A 260 -48.06 -78.35 13.63
N ALA A 261 -47.90 -77.04 13.91
CA ALA A 261 -47.08 -76.05 13.17
C ALA A 261 -47.59 -74.64 13.54
N VAL A 262 -46.82 -73.79 14.24
CA VAL A 262 -45.73 -72.91 13.74
C VAL A 262 -46.21 -71.87 12.71
N ALA A 263 -46.16 -70.59 13.10
CA ALA A 263 -45.59 -69.44 12.34
C ALA A 263 -46.10 -68.11 12.96
N LYS A 264 -45.24 -67.35 13.67
CA LYS A 264 -44.53 -66.13 13.21
C LYS A 264 -45.44 -64.96 12.77
N ARG A 265 -45.51 -63.93 13.62
CA ARG A 265 -44.95 -62.58 13.38
C ARG A 265 -44.90 -61.79 14.68
#